data_AF-A0A519CNH6-F1
#
_entry.id   AF-A0A519CNH6-F1
#
_cell.length_a   1.000
_cell.length_b   1.000
_cell.length_c   1.000
_cell.angle_alpha   90.00
_cell.angle_beta   90.00
_cell.angle_gamma   90.00
#
_symmetry.space_group_name_H-M   'P 1'
#
loop_
_entity.id
_entity.type
_entity.pdbx_description
1 polymer ?
#
loop_
_entity_poly.entity_id
_entity_poly.type
_entity_poly.pdbx_seq_one_letter_code
_entity_poly.pdbx_strand_id
1 'polypeptide(L)'
;MSEESSELEISDDMELSEQLEAVENELRSLKPEYQAAKSSGDVELLSQLKPQLEALIGHRKELQAIIAAGGENIAAEETVVAEEADGDDIFISFVAIVDDLLGSNLPEDVVEEFVASPDFQIYQQVGSDPQSADEELRAAFFAIVDGQLGNMDGADIQVFVESEQFEIYQAVGNMY
;
A
#
# COMPACT_ATOMS: atom_id res chain seq x y z
N MET A 1 -12.52 25.20 -33.73
CA MET A 1 -11.63 26.31 -33.31
C MET A 1 -11.53 26.20 -31.81
N SER A 2 -10.51 25.63 -31.21
CA SER A 2 -9.27 25.08 -31.72
C SER A 2 -8.92 23.96 -30.74
N GLU A 3 -8.67 22.76 -31.24
CA GLU A 3 -7.94 21.75 -30.47
C GLU A 3 -6.53 22.30 -30.40
N GLU A 4 -6.27 23.10 -29.37
CA GLU A 4 -4.94 23.52 -28.98
C GLU A 4 -4.29 22.25 -28.44
N SER A 5 -3.82 21.42 -29.38
CA SER A 5 -2.81 20.41 -29.10
C SER A 5 -1.57 21.20 -28.73
N SER A 6 -1.53 21.67 -27.49
CA SER A 6 -0.33 22.19 -26.86
C SER A 6 0.64 21.01 -26.85
N GLU A 7 1.43 20.93 -27.91
CA GLU A 7 2.72 20.27 -27.93
C GLU A 7 3.58 21.01 -26.89
N LEU A 8 3.34 20.67 -25.63
CA LEU A 8 4.15 21.11 -24.50
C LEU A 8 5.48 20.38 -24.66
N GLU A 9 6.42 21.04 -25.36
CA GLU A 9 7.83 20.64 -25.34
C GLU A 9 8.26 20.66 -23.86
N ILE A 10 8.39 19.46 -23.28
CA ILE A 10 8.89 19.28 -21.92
C ILE A 10 10.34 19.78 -21.89
N SER A 11 10.49 21.06 -21.56
CA SER A 11 11.78 21.72 -21.41
C SER A 11 12.19 21.66 -19.95
N ASP A 12 13.46 21.32 -19.70
CA ASP A 12 14.10 21.25 -18.36
C ASP A 12 14.01 22.59 -17.58
N ASP A 13 13.70 23.70 -18.27
CA ASP A 13 13.57 25.05 -17.71
C ASP A 13 12.16 25.35 -17.14
N MET A 14 11.17 24.47 -17.36
CA MET A 14 9.79 24.66 -16.85
C MET A 14 9.69 24.33 -15.36
N GLU A 15 8.72 24.94 -14.65
CA GLU A 15 8.49 24.59 -13.25
C GLU A 15 8.07 23.12 -13.13
N LEU A 16 8.53 22.44 -12.08
CA LEU A 16 8.26 21.00 -11.88
C LEU A 16 6.77 20.67 -11.90
N SER A 17 5.91 21.58 -11.43
CA SER A 17 4.45 21.46 -11.49
C SER A 17 3.90 21.52 -12.92
N GLU A 18 4.47 22.36 -13.78
CA GLU A 18 4.07 22.44 -15.20
C GLU A 18 4.55 21.20 -15.96
N GLN A 19 5.75 20.70 -15.63
CA GLN A 19 6.26 19.43 -16.17
C GLN A 19 5.37 18.26 -15.75
N LEU A 20 4.91 18.23 -14.49
CA LEU A 20 4.01 17.19 -13.99
C LEU A 20 2.67 17.22 -14.72
N GLU A 21 2.07 18.40 -14.91
CA GLU A 21 0.80 18.56 -15.62
C GLU A 21 0.91 18.09 -17.08
N ALA A 22 2.01 18.42 -17.77
CA ALA A 22 2.26 17.97 -19.14
C ALA A 22 2.32 16.44 -19.24
N VAL A 23 3.05 15.80 -18.32
CA VAL A 23 3.16 14.33 -18.24
C VAL A 23 1.80 13.67 -17.94
N GLU A 24 1.01 14.24 -17.04
CA GLU A 24 -0.32 13.72 -16.70
C GLU A 24 -1.33 13.86 -17.86
N ASN A 25 -1.23 14.93 -18.64
CA ASN A 25 -2.05 15.13 -19.83
C ASN A 25 -1.71 14.08 -20.90
N GLU A 26 -0.42 13.83 -21.14
CA GLU A 26 0.02 12.82 -22.10
C GLU A 26 -0.38 11.39 -21.67
N LEU A 27 -0.26 11.07 -20.38
CA LEU A 27 -0.78 9.82 -19.82
C LEU A 27 -2.28 9.66 -20.03
N ARG A 28 -3.06 10.74 -19.84
CA ARG A 28 -4.52 10.73 -20.05
C ARG A 28 -4.90 10.50 -21.51
N SER A 29 -4.07 10.97 -22.45
CA SER A 29 -4.25 10.75 -23.89
C SER A 29 -3.88 9.32 -24.31
N LEU A 30 -2.73 8.80 -23.86
CA LEU A 30 -2.21 7.50 -24.28
C LEU A 30 -2.87 6.30 -23.59
N LYS A 31 -3.40 6.47 -22.38
CA LYS A 31 -4.08 5.40 -21.62
C LYS A 31 -5.31 4.82 -22.34
N PRO A 32 -6.25 5.61 -22.89
CA PRO A 32 -7.36 5.07 -23.67
C PRO A 32 -6.89 4.42 -24.99
N GLU A 33 -5.86 4.95 -25.65
CA GLU A 33 -5.28 4.33 -26.86
C GLU A 33 -4.67 2.96 -26.57
N TYR A 34 -3.94 2.83 -25.46
CA TYR A 34 -3.40 1.55 -25.01
C TYR A 34 -4.49 0.54 -24.67
N GLN A 35 -5.57 0.97 -24.01
CA GLN A 35 -6.71 0.10 -23.73
C GLN A 35 -7.45 -0.32 -25.00
N ALA A 36 -7.61 0.59 -25.96
CA ALA A 36 -8.21 0.30 -27.26
C ALA A 36 -7.36 -0.69 -28.05
N ALA A 37 -6.03 -0.52 -28.08
CA ALA A 37 -5.08 -1.45 -28.70
C ALA A 37 -5.11 -2.82 -28.01
N LYS A 38 -5.22 -2.85 -26.67
CA LYS A 38 -5.35 -4.07 -25.89
C LYS A 38 -6.64 -4.83 -26.20
N SER A 39 -7.75 -4.11 -26.34
CA SER A 39 -9.05 -4.67 -26.68
C SER A 39 -9.11 -5.18 -28.13
N SER A 40 -8.43 -4.47 -29.04
CA SER A 40 -8.36 -4.81 -30.47
C SER A 40 -7.32 -5.90 -30.78
N GLY A 41 -6.43 -6.22 -29.83
CA GLY A 41 -5.35 -7.19 -30.00
C GLY A 41 -4.18 -6.67 -30.83
N ASP A 42 -4.00 -5.35 -30.88
CA ASP A 42 -3.03 -4.66 -31.73
C ASP A 42 -1.62 -4.69 -31.10
N VAL A 43 -0.89 -5.78 -31.35
CA VAL A 43 0.40 -6.08 -30.70
C VAL A 43 1.48 -5.03 -31.04
N GLU A 44 1.43 -4.45 -32.24
CA GLU A 44 2.39 -3.43 -32.69
C GLU A 44 2.22 -2.13 -31.89
N LEU A 45 0.98 -1.63 -31.79
CA LEU A 45 0.64 -0.46 -30.98
C LEU A 45 0.89 -0.70 -29.49
N LEU A 46 0.56 -1.88 -28.96
CA LEU A 46 0.85 -2.22 -27.56
C LEU A 46 2.35 -2.21 -27.25
N SER A 47 3.17 -2.72 -28.16
CA SER A 47 4.63 -2.75 -28.00
C SER A 47 5.23 -1.35 -28.08
N GLN A 48 4.57 -0.41 -28.77
CA GLN A 48 4.98 0.98 -28.85
C GLN A 48 4.46 1.81 -27.67
N LEU A 49 3.23 1.58 -27.21
CA LEU A 49 2.58 2.34 -26.15
C LEU A 49 3.02 1.93 -24.74
N LYS A 50 3.31 0.64 -24.50
CA LYS A 50 3.83 0.15 -23.20
C LYS A 50 5.04 0.94 -22.70
N PRO A 51 6.16 1.00 -23.44
CA PRO A 51 7.36 1.67 -22.94
C PRO A 51 7.15 3.18 -22.77
N GLN A 52 6.28 3.80 -23.58
CA GLN A 52 5.94 5.22 -23.44
C GLN A 52 5.14 5.50 -22.17
N LEU A 53 4.12 4.68 -21.88
CA LEU A 53 3.34 4.78 -20.64
C LEU A 53 4.20 4.53 -19.40
N GLU A 54 5.06 3.50 -19.42
CA GLU A 54 5.97 3.21 -18.31
C GLU A 54 6.96 4.36 -18.07
N ALA A 55 7.53 4.93 -19.14
CA ALA A 55 8.42 6.09 -19.04
C ALA A 55 7.70 7.31 -18.44
N LEU A 56 6.48 7.61 -18.90
CA LEU A 56 5.69 8.74 -18.39
C LEU A 56 5.24 8.54 -16.94
N ILE A 57 4.85 7.32 -16.55
CA ILE A 57 4.53 6.99 -15.15
C ILE A 57 5.76 7.16 -14.26
N GLY A 58 6.93 6.70 -14.73
CA GLY A 58 8.20 6.90 -14.04
C GLY A 58 8.54 8.37 -13.85
N HIS A 59 8.42 9.17 -14.91
CA HIS A 59 8.69 10.60 -14.88
C HIS A 59 7.70 11.36 -13.98
N ARG A 60 6.41 11.02 -14.01
CA ARG A 60 5.41 11.56 -13.07
C ARG A 60 5.82 11.31 -11.63
N LYS A 61 6.21 10.07 -11.31
CA LYS A 61 6.61 9.67 -9.96
C LYS A 61 7.87 10.42 -9.51
N GLU A 62 8.84 10.59 -10.41
CA GLU A 62 10.06 11.34 -10.15
C GLU A 62 9.77 12.82 -9.89
N LEU A 63 9.02 13.49 -10.77
CA LEU A 63 8.60 14.88 -10.59
C LEU A 63 7.79 15.07 -9.31
N GLN A 64 6.84 14.17 -9.03
CA GLN A 64 6.06 14.20 -7.81
C GLN A 64 6.92 14.03 -6.55
N ALA A 65 7.93 13.16 -6.59
CA ALA A 65 8.89 12.99 -5.50
C ALA A 65 9.78 14.22 -5.31
N ILE A 66 10.23 14.86 -6.40
CA ILE A 66 11.04 16.09 -6.34
C ILE A 66 10.21 17.27 -5.83
N ILE A 67 8.95 17.40 -6.26
CA ILE A 67 8.03 18.44 -5.75
C ILE A 67 7.75 18.21 -4.26
N ALA A 68 7.52 16.95 -3.86
CA ALA A 68 7.36 16.59 -2.45
C ALA A 68 8.64 16.85 -1.62
N ALA A 69 9.81 16.64 -2.20
CA ALA A 69 11.11 16.87 -1.57
C ALA A 69 11.57 18.34 -1.60
N GLY A 70 11.04 19.16 -2.50
CA GLY A 70 11.38 20.58 -2.69
C GLY A 70 10.74 21.52 -1.66
N GLY A 71 9.76 21.04 -0.89
CA GLY A 71 9.20 21.72 0.27
C GLY A 71 9.99 21.40 1.54
N GLU A 72 11.14 22.05 1.73
CA GLU A 72 11.91 22.16 2.99
C GLU A 72 12.00 20.92 3.91
N ASN A 73 13.07 20.14 3.70
CA ASN A 73 13.84 19.34 4.66
C ASN A 73 13.48 19.46 6.16
N ILE A 74 12.71 18.51 6.71
CA ILE A 74 12.90 17.89 8.05
C ILE A 74 12.40 16.44 7.99
N ALA A 75 13.26 15.50 8.43
CA ALA A 75 13.02 14.06 8.69
C ALA A 75 12.67 13.22 7.44
N ALA A 76 13.54 12.35 6.92
CA ALA A 76 13.85 11.06 7.55
C ALA A 76 12.61 10.41 8.16
N GLU A 77 11.64 10.02 7.33
CA GLU A 77 10.84 8.82 7.56
C GLU A 77 10.28 8.31 6.23
N GLU A 78 10.51 7.02 6.04
CA GLU A 78 10.12 6.17 4.94
C GLU A 78 8.60 6.04 4.94
N THR A 79 7.88 7.02 4.36
CA THR A 79 6.43 6.88 4.20
C THR A 79 6.13 6.02 2.97
N VAL A 80 6.16 4.72 3.21
CA VAL A 80 5.59 3.68 2.37
C VAL A 80 4.17 4.09 2.00
N VAL A 81 3.97 4.33 0.69
CA VAL A 81 2.78 4.01 -0.10
C VAL A 81 1.47 3.92 0.72
N ALA A 82 0.91 5.08 1.06
CA ALA A 82 -0.53 5.22 1.23
C ALA A 82 -1.10 5.78 -0.08
N GLU A 83 -1.08 4.95 -1.13
CA GLU A 83 -2.22 4.96 -2.05
C GLU A 83 -3.48 4.77 -1.20
N GLU A 84 -4.59 5.35 -1.61
CA GLU A 84 -5.91 5.21 -1.02
C GLU A 84 -6.32 3.73 -1.00
N ALA A 85 -5.73 2.94 -0.12
CA ALA A 85 -6.19 1.64 0.28
C ALA A 85 -7.37 1.92 1.20
N ASP A 86 -8.58 1.58 0.74
CA ASP A 86 -9.74 1.40 1.60
C ASP A 86 -9.28 0.76 2.93
N GLY A 87 -9.81 1.19 4.08
CA GLY A 87 -9.33 0.70 5.40
C GLY A 87 -9.29 -0.82 5.53
N ASP A 88 -10.05 -1.52 4.68
CA ASP A 88 -9.97 -2.95 4.41
C ASP A 88 -8.58 -3.45 3.97
N ASP A 89 -7.88 -2.77 3.04
CA ASP A 89 -6.57 -3.19 2.52
C ASP A 89 -5.45 -3.10 3.59
N ILE A 90 -5.51 -2.05 4.43
CA ILE A 90 -4.61 -1.92 5.60
C ILE A 90 -4.87 -3.05 6.60
N PHE A 91 -6.14 -3.41 6.83
CA PHE A 91 -6.49 -4.48 7.76
C PHE A 91 -6.05 -5.87 7.26
N ILE A 92 -6.18 -6.15 5.95
CA ILE A 92 -5.66 -7.39 5.34
C ILE A 92 -4.15 -7.50 5.55
N SER A 93 -3.42 -6.39 5.32
CA SER A 93 -1.98 -6.33 5.53
C SER A 93 -1.60 -6.59 6.98
N PHE A 94 -2.34 -5.98 7.92
CA PHE A 94 -2.19 -6.24 9.35
C PHE A 94 -2.42 -7.72 9.71
N VAL A 95 -3.46 -8.35 9.18
CA VAL A 95 -3.75 -9.77 9.46
C VAL A 95 -2.62 -10.67 8.98
N ALA A 96 -2.04 -10.40 7.81
CA ALA A 96 -0.89 -11.15 7.30
C ALA A 96 0.37 -10.95 8.17
N ILE A 97 0.62 -9.73 8.64
CA ILE A 97 1.73 -9.41 9.56
C ILE A 97 1.57 -10.17 10.87
N VAL A 98 0.36 -10.16 11.42
CA VAL A 98 0.03 -10.85 12.67
C VAL A 98 0.17 -12.36 12.52
N ASP A 99 -0.29 -12.95 11.41
CA ASP A 99 -0.15 -14.38 11.16
C ASP A 99 1.32 -14.81 11.10
N ASP A 100 2.18 -14.04 10.43
CA ASP A 100 3.63 -14.29 10.39
C ASP A 100 4.28 -14.13 11.77
N LEU A 101 3.94 -13.05 12.48
CA LEU A 101 4.49 -12.72 13.78
C LEU A 101 4.13 -13.76 14.84
N LEU A 102 2.84 -14.09 14.94
CA LEU A 102 2.35 -15.07 15.90
C LEU A 102 2.75 -16.49 15.50
N GLY A 103 2.76 -16.82 14.20
CA GLY A 103 3.12 -18.14 13.71
C GLY A 103 4.61 -18.49 13.93
N SER A 104 5.49 -17.49 13.94
CA SER A 104 6.94 -17.69 14.04
C SER A 104 7.50 -17.48 15.44
N ASN A 105 6.86 -16.63 16.26
CA ASN A 105 7.45 -16.14 17.51
C ASN A 105 6.68 -16.52 18.78
N LEU A 106 5.50 -17.14 18.68
CA LEU A 106 4.81 -17.66 19.88
C LEU A 106 5.33 -19.03 20.30
N PRO A 107 5.56 -19.25 21.62
CA PRO A 107 5.85 -20.58 22.14
C PRO A 107 4.67 -21.54 21.99
N GLU A 108 4.97 -22.82 21.73
CA GLU A 108 3.97 -23.88 21.49
C GLU A 108 2.91 -24.00 22.60
N ASP A 109 3.31 -23.82 23.86
CA ASP A 109 2.42 -23.89 25.04
C ASP A 109 1.32 -22.81 24.97
N VAL A 110 1.67 -21.59 24.55
CA VAL A 110 0.71 -20.48 24.40
C VAL A 110 -0.14 -20.66 23.16
N VAL A 111 0.41 -21.23 22.08
CA VAL A 111 -0.37 -21.59 20.88
C VAL A 111 -1.39 -22.66 21.22
N GLU A 112 -1.04 -23.71 21.96
CA GLU A 112 -1.99 -24.75 22.39
C GLU A 112 -3.10 -24.18 23.28
N GLU A 113 -2.76 -23.30 24.22
CA GLU A 113 -3.74 -22.64 25.08
C GLU A 113 -4.66 -21.71 24.28
N PHE A 114 -4.10 -20.99 23.31
CA PHE A 114 -4.85 -20.12 22.41
C PHE A 114 -5.78 -20.92 21.49
N VAL A 115 -5.31 -21.98 20.86
CA VAL A 115 -6.11 -22.85 19.97
C VAL A 115 -7.25 -23.54 20.74
N ALA A 116 -7.07 -23.79 22.04
CA ALA A 116 -8.12 -24.31 22.91
C ALA A 116 -9.13 -23.25 23.37
N SER A 117 -8.81 -21.96 23.19
CA SER A 117 -9.67 -20.84 23.58
C SER A 117 -10.78 -20.58 22.55
N PRO A 118 -11.92 -19.98 22.97
CA PRO A 118 -12.95 -19.55 22.03
C PRO A 118 -12.47 -18.43 21.08
N ASP A 119 -11.41 -17.71 21.45
CA ASP A 119 -10.86 -16.59 20.70
C ASP A 119 -10.18 -17.05 19.40
N PHE A 120 -9.67 -18.29 19.39
CA PHE A 120 -9.11 -18.89 18.17
C PHE A 120 -10.12 -18.99 17.02
N GLN A 121 -11.42 -19.16 17.32
CA GLN A 121 -12.43 -19.18 16.26
C GLN A 121 -12.54 -17.83 15.54
N ILE A 122 -12.46 -16.72 16.28
CA ILE A 122 -12.48 -15.37 15.72
C ILE A 122 -11.20 -15.14 14.91
N TYR A 123 -10.06 -15.52 15.49
CA TYR A 123 -8.76 -15.43 14.83
C TYR A 123 -8.73 -16.20 13.50
N GLN A 124 -9.19 -17.45 13.47
CA GLN A 124 -9.23 -18.24 12.24
C GLN A 124 -10.20 -17.66 11.21
N GLN A 125 -11.35 -17.17 11.65
CA GLN A 125 -12.38 -16.61 10.76
C GLN A 125 -11.88 -15.34 10.07
N VAL A 126 -11.30 -14.42 10.84
CA VAL A 126 -10.75 -13.16 10.32
C VAL A 126 -9.43 -13.39 9.59
N GLY A 127 -8.59 -14.31 10.06
CA GLY A 127 -7.33 -14.70 9.42
C GLY A 127 -7.52 -15.35 8.05
N SER A 128 -8.59 -16.14 7.87
CA SER A 128 -8.90 -16.76 6.58
C SER A 128 -9.53 -15.79 5.58
N ASP A 129 -10.39 -14.88 6.05
CA ASP A 129 -11.09 -13.92 5.19
C ASP A 129 -11.22 -12.55 5.88
N PRO A 130 -10.13 -11.76 5.91
CA PRO A 130 -10.13 -10.46 6.59
C PRO A 130 -11.00 -9.41 5.88
N GLN A 131 -11.27 -9.62 4.58
CA GLN A 131 -12.12 -8.74 3.78
C GLN A 131 -13.60 -8.87 4.14
N SER A 132 -14.09 -10.08 4.46
CA SER A 132 -15.47 -10.27 4.91
C SER A 132 -15.68 -10.02 6.40
N ALA A 133 -14.63 -9.70 7.16
CA ALA A 133 -14.74 -9.41 8.59
C ALA A 133 -15.38 -8.03 8.81
N ASP A 134 -16.48 -7.99 9.55
CA ASP A 134 -17.10 -6.74 10.00
C ASP A 134 -16.27 -6.03 11.08
N GLU A 135 -16.53 -4.74 11.29
CA GLU A 135 -15.83 -3.90 12.28
C GLU A 135 -15.77 -4.52 13.68
N GLU A 136 -16.87 -5.14 14.16
CA GLU A 136 -16.90 -5.84 15.45
C GLU A 136 -15.94 -7.03 15.50
N LEU A 137 -15.82 -7.80 14.41
CA LEU A 137 -14.90 -8.93 14.32
C LEU A 137 -13.44 -8.44 14.22
N ARG A 138 -13.21 -7.34 13.51
CA ARG A 138 -11.87 -6.72 13.40
C ARG A 138 -11.37 -6.20 14.74
N ALA A 139 -12.22 -5.51 15.50
CA ALA A 139 -11.90 -5.04 16.84
C ALA A 139 -11.66 -6.22 17.81
N ALA A 140 -12.49 -7.26 17.75
CA ALA A 140 -12.29 -8.47 18.54
C ALA A 140 -10.96 -9.18 18.20
N PHE A 141 -10.66 -9.32 16.90
CA PHE A 141 -9.39 -9.87 16.43
C PHE A 141 -8.21 -9.06 16.93
N PHE A 142 -8.26 -7.73 16.83
CA PHE A 142 -7.19 -6.87 17.32
C PHE A 142 -6.94 -7.06 18.83
N ALA A 143 -7.99 -7.09 19.65
CA ALA A 143 -7.87 -7.33 21.08
C ALA A 143 -7.26 -8.70 21.43
N ILE A 144 -7.60 -9.72 20.64
CA ILE A 144 -7.01 -11.06 20.77
C ILE A 144 -5.51 -11.01 20.46
N VAL A 145 -5.14 -10.39 19.34
CA VAL A 145 -3.75 -10.26 18.89
C VAL A 145 -2.91 -9.47 19.89
N ASP A 146 -3.42 -8.34 20.39
CA ASP A 146 -2.73 -7.53 21.40
C ASP A 146 -2.48 -8.35 22.69
N GLY A 147 -3.45 -9.16 23.10
CA GLY A 147 -3.29 -10.12 24.19
C GLY A 147 -2.20 -11.16 23.91
N GLN A 148 -2.16 -11.71 22.70
CA GLN A 148 -1.14 -12.70 22.31
C GLN A 148 0.26 -12.06 22.22
N LEU A 149 0.38 -10.84 21.70
CA LEU A 149 1.63 -10.07 21.69
C LEU A 149 2.14 -9.80 23.10
N GLY A 150 1.24 -9.53 24.05
CA GLY A 150 1.59 -9.39 25.46
C GLY A 150 2.17 -10.67 26.10
N ASN A 151 1.97 -11.83 25.49
CA ASN A 151 2.53 -13.12 25.93
C ASN A 151 3.86 -13.47 25.24
N MET A 152 4.33 -12.68 24.28
CA MET A 152 5.62 -12.89 23.60
C MET A 152 6.79 -12.37 24.43
N ASP A 153 8.01 -12.82 24.10
CA ASP A 153 9.21 -12.30 24.74
C ASP A 153 9.46 -10.84 24.34
N GLY A 154 9.93 -10.04 25.29
CA GLY A 154 10.17 -8.62 25.07
C GLY A 154 11.19 -8.36 23.95
N ALA A 155 12.10 -9.32 23.68
CA ALA A 155 13.04 -9.22 22.56
C ALA A 155 12.34 -9.31 21.20
N ASP A 156 11.38 -10.22 21.03
CA ASP A 156 10.66 -10.39 19.76
C ASP A 156 9.71 -9.22 19.52
N ILE A 157 9.06 -8.72 20.58
CA ILE A 157 8.25 -7.50 20.53
C ILE A 157 9.10 -6.29 20.15
N GLN A 158 10.31 -6.15 20.73
CA GLN A 158 11.20 -5.04 20.41
C GLN A 158 11.61 -5.07 18.93
N VAL A 159 11.92 -6.24 18.38
CA VAL A 159 12.22 -6.41 16.94
C VAL A 159 11.01 -6.06 16.08
N PHE A 160 9.81 -6.47 16.49
CA PHE A 160 8.59 -6.12 15.79
C PHE A 160 8.34 -4.61 15.79
N VAL A 161 8.45 -3.94 16.94
CA VAL A 161 8.24 -2.49 17.08
C VAL A 161 9.26 -1.67 16.30
N GLU A 162 10.47 -2.19 16.11
CA GLU A 162 11.50 -1.57 15.26
C GLU A 162 11.34 -1.87 13.76
N SER A 163 10.38 -2.73 13.38
CA SER A 163 10.13 -3.09 11.99
C SER A 163 9.12 -2.15 11.33
N GLU A 164 9.21 -2.02 10.01
CA GLU A 164 8.22 -1.31 9.17
C GLU A 164 6.80 -1.88 9.34
N GLN A 165 6.66 -3.15 9.76
CA GLN A 165 5.36 -3.79 10.00
C GLN A 165 4.61 -3.18 11.20
N PHE A 166 5.33 -2.56 12.14
CA PHE A 166 4.72 -1.92 13.31
C PHE A 166 3.88 -0.70 12.93
N GLU A 167 4.25 0.03 11.87
CA GLU A 167 3.47 1.18 11.40
C GLU A 167 2.04 0.78 11.00
N ILE A 168 1.90 -0.38 10.35
CA ILE A 168 0.59 -0.94 9.96
C ILE A 168 -0.20 -1.36 11.19
N TYR A 169 0.45 -2.04 12.14
CA TYR A 169 -0.18 -2.40 13.43
C TYR A 169 -0.70 -1.16 14.16
N GLN A 170 0.12 -0.11 14.22
CA GLN A 170 -0.23 1.13 14.89
C GLN A 170 -1.36 1.86 14.16
N ALA A 171 -1.35 1.88 12.83
CA ALA A 171 -2.43 2.48 12.04
C ALA A 171 -3.77 1.77 12.29
N VAL A 172 -3.79 0.44 12.30
CA VAL A 172 -5.00 -0.36 12.60
C VAL A 172 -5.45 -0.17 14.04
N GLY A 173 -4.53 -0.18 15.01
CA GLY A 173 -4.83 0.05 16.42
C GLY A 173 -5.27 1.49 16.76
N ASN A 174 -5.05 2.46 15.86
CA ASN A 174 -5.65 3.79 16.00
C ASN A 174 -7.06 3.87 15.40
N MET A 175 -7.44 2.91 14.53
CA MET A 175 -8.78 2.83 13.95
C MET A 175 -9.79 2.13 14.86
N TYR A 176 -9.34 1.22 15.73
CA TYR A 176 -10.17 0.37 16.61
C TYR A 176 -9.87 0.60 18.10
#